data_AF-A0A7C0UW84-F1
#
_entry.id   AF-A0A7C0UW84-F1
#
_cell.length_a   1.000
_cell.length_b   1.000
_cell.length_c   1.000
_cell.angle_alpha   90.00
_cell.angle_beta   90.00
_cell.angle_gamma   90.00
#
_symmetry.space_group_name_H-M   'P 1'
#
loop_
_entity.id
_entity.type
_entity.pdbx_description
1 polymer ?
#
loop_
_entity_poly.entity_id
_entity_poly.type
_entity_poly.pdbx_seq_one_letter_code
_entity_poly.pdbx_strand_id
1 'polypeptide(L)'
;MVFKEELVLEFFSKVEQGVSKEKIVERDLKTKPIENKTISIIGPRRAGKTFYLFQKKRAHGGIYMDFESAEFSKAEIEDVIKIISLYERYFERKVSVIYLDEIQNLKNWERLARTLLNYGYKLYISGSSSKLLSKEIATQLRGRSLTYFLLPFSFREFLAAKGFKIKKLYTLSEIIKIKKYLKDYLDFGGFPEVVLKEEKEKILKEYLELAFYKDFVERHKIESMEVAKIIFEYLLQNFSKEISVTKIQNFIEKTLGIKTRSTIYNYLDKLEDSLLVFFIERFEKSIYRRKFFPKKVYICDIGL
;
A
#
# COMPACT_ATOMS: atom_id res chain seq x y z
N MET A 1 1.15 -28.06 -16.69
CA MET A 1 1.61 -27.15 -15.61
C MET A 1 1.29 -25.73 -16.05
N VAL A 2 0.71 -24.92 -15.16
CA VAL A 2 0.16 -23.59 -15.53
C VAL A 2 1.24 -22.48 -15.49
N PHE A 3 2.39 -22.75 -14.85
CA PHE A 3 3.56 -21.88 -14.86
C PHE A 3 4.76 -22.53 -15.55
N LYS A 4 5.68 -21.71 -16.06
CA LYS A 4 6.95 -22.15 -16.67
C LYS A 4 8.05 -22.10 -15.61
N GLU A 5 8.62 -23.25 -15.26
CA GLU A 5 9.63 -23.36 -14.20
C GLU A 5 10.85 -22.46 -14.46
N GLU A 6 11.33 -22.41 -15.71
CA GLU A 6 12.48 -21.60 -16.12
C GLU A 6 12.29 -20.10 -15.82
N LEU A 7 11.11 -19.56 -16.17
CA LEU A 7 10.80 -18.14 -15.92
C LEU A 7 10.76 -17.83 -14.42
N VAL A 8 10.18 -18.75 -13.63
CA VAL A 8 10.09 -18.59 -12.17
C VAL A 8 11.49 -18.65 -11.53
N LEU A 9 12.38 -19.54 -12.00
CA LEU A 9 13.76 -19.62 -11.52
C LEU A 9 14.58 -18.38 -11.92
N GLU A 10 14.38 -17.86 -13.13
CA GLU A 10 15.01 -16.61 -13.58
C GLU A 10 14.55 -15.44 -12.70
N PHE A 11 13.26 -15.34 -12.41
CA PHE A 11 12.70 -14.36 -11.48
C PHE A 11 13.38 -14.43 -10.11
N PHE A 12 13.49 -15.62 -9.51
CA PHE A 12 14.14 -15.78 -8.21
C PHE A 12 15.61 -15.36 -8.24
N SER A 13 16.34 -15.73 -9.29
CA SER A 13 17.74 -15.35 -9.46
C SER A 13 17.90 -13.82 -9.52
N LYS A 14 17.01 -13.13 -10.26
CA LYS A 14 16.98 -11.66 -10.32
C LYS A 14 16.65 -11.04 -8.96
N VAL A 15 15.68 -11.59 -8.23
CA VAL A 15 15.31 -11.09 -6.90
C VAL A 15 16.48 -11.24 -5.90
N GLU A 16 17.17 -12.38 -5.87
CA GLU A 16 18.34 -12.55 -4.98
C GLU A 16 19.44 -11.52 -5.29
N GLN A 17 19.73 -11.30 -6.57
CA GLN A 17 20.72 -10.31 -6.99
C GLN A 17 20.27 -8.88 -6.64
N GLY A 18 19.03 -8.51 -6.95
CA GLY A 18 18.48 -7.18 -6.67
C GLY A 18 18.44 -6.86 -5.18
N VAL A 19 17.90 -7.78 -4.37
CA VAL A 19 17.82 -7.63 -2.91
C VAL A 19 19.20 -7.53 -2.27
N SER A 20 20.27 -8.04 -2.89
CA SER A 20 21.64 -7.85 -2.37
C SER A 20 22.24 -6.49 -2.72
N LYS A 21 21.93 -5.94 -3.91
CA LYS A 21 22.58 -4.74 -4.47
C LYS A 21 21.87 -3.43 -4.16
N GLU A 22 20.55 -3.45 -3.96
CA GLU A 22 19.77 -2.22 -3.81
C GLU A 22 20.02 -1.50 -2.48
N LYS A 23 20.12 -0.17 -2.55
CA LYS A 23 20.16 0.67 -1.36
C LYS A 23 18.74 0.86 -0.83
N ILE A 24 18.34 0.00 0.11
CA ILE A 24 17.04 0.06 0.76
C ILE A 24 17.12 1.04 1.95
N VAL A 25 16.28 2.07 1.94
CA VAL A 25 16.08 2.95 3.11
C VAL A 25 15.33 2.14 4.17
N GLU A 26 15.92 2.04 5.36
CA GLU A 26 15.29 1.34 6.48
C GLU A 26 13.99 2.03 6.90
N ARG A 27 12.91 1.25 7.02
CA ARG A 27 11.64 1.72 7.56
C ARG A 27 11.66 1.73 9.10
N ASP A 28 10.93 2.69 9.67
CA ASP A 28 10.69 2.77 11.11
C ASP A 28 9.81 1.62 11.61
N LEU A 29 8.94 1.08 10.73
CA LEU A 29 8.07 -0.05 11.04
C LEU A 29 8.91 -1.30 11.42
N LYS A 30 8.79 -1.75 12.67
CA LYS A 30 9.49 -2.94 13.18
C LYS A 30 8.53 -4.11 13.30
N THR A 31 8.69 -5.08 12.41
CA THR A 31 8.07 -6.41 12.51
C THR A 31 9.15 -7.50 12.52
N LYS A 32 8.80 -8.66 13.10
CA LYS A 32 9.61 -9.88 13.12
C LYS A 32 8.75 -11.07 12.71
N PRO A 33 9.26 -12.08 11.99
CA PRO A 33 8.50 -13.29 11.67
C PRO A 33 7.94 -13.94 12.94
N ILE A 34 6.66 -14.27 12.96
CA ILE A 34 5.97 -14.91 14.10
C ILE A 34 5.43 -16.26 13.66
N GLU A 35 5.62 -17.27 14.49
CA GLU A 35 5.10 -18.61 14.25
C GLU A 35 3.57 -18.61 14.22
N ASN A 36 3.00 -19.36 13.27
CA ASN A 36 1.54 -19.51 13.10
C ASN A 36 0.79 -18.16 12.94
N LYS A 37 1.47 -17.10 12.52
CA LYS A 37 0.86 -15.81 12.19
C LYS A 37 1.39 -15.26 10.88
N THR A 38 0.48 -14.68 10.10
CA THR A 38 0.80 -13.85 8.96
C THR A 38 1.01 -12.41 9.40
N ILE A 39 2.05 -11.77 8.86
CA ILE A 39 2.26 -10.33 8.98
C ILE A 39 1.78 -9.67 7.70
N SER A 40 0.71 -8.90 7.79
CA SER A 40 0.11 -8.23 6.65
C SER A 40 0.57 -6.78 6.60
N ILE A 41 1.21 -6.37 5.51
CA ILE A 41 1.70 -5.01 5.29
C ILE A 41 0.80 -4.35 4.25
N ILE A 42 -0.04 -3.43 4.69
CA ILE A 42 -1.04 -2.79 3.83
C ILE A 42 -0.74 -1.31 3.74
N GLY A 43 -0.99 -0.72 2.58
CA GLY A 43 -0.77 0.70 2.38
C GLY A 43 -0.98 1.08 0.92
N PRO A 44 -1.01 2.38 0.61
CA PRO A 44 -1.25 2.84 -0.75
C PRO A 44 -0.18 2.32 -1.72
N ARG A 45 -0.50 2.33 -3.01
CA ARG A 45 0.52 2.07 -4.05
C ARG A 45 1.68 3.03 -3.88
N ARG A 46 2.88 2.58 -4.28
CA ARG A 46 4.12 3.37 -4.23
C ARG A 46 4.59 3.78 -2.81
N ALA A 47 3.94 3.32 -1.73
CA ALA A 47 4.41 3.55 -0.36
C ALA A 47 5.73 2.83 0.02
N GLY A 48 6.22 1.91 -0.82
CA GLY A 48 7.43 1.14 -0.58
C GLY A 48 7.22 -0.22 0.12
N LYS A 49 6.05 -0.84 -0.03
CA LYS A 49 5.74 -2.17 0.54
C LYS A 49 6.68 -3.27 0.05
N THR A 50 6.91 -3.34 -1.26
CA THR A 50 7.85 -4.29 -1.89
C THR A 50 9.26 -4.18 -1.31
N PHE A 51 9.79 -2.94 -1.23
CA PHE A 51 11.09 -2.67 -0.62
C PHE A 51 11.13 -3.02 0.87
N TYR A 52 10.01 -2.86 1.59
CA TYR A 52 9.91 -3.33 2.98
C TYR A 52 9.99 -4.87 3.06
N LEU A 53 9.32 -5.60 2.17
CA LEU A 53 9.45 -7.06 2.10
C LEU A 53 10.88 -7.48 1.77
N PHE A 54 11.55 -6.80 0.84
CA PHE A 54 12.97 -7.02 0.54
C PHE A 54 13.86 -6.77 1.76
N GLN A 55 13.58 -5.72 2.54
CA GLN A 55 14.29 -5.47 3.80
C GLN A 55 14.17 -6.66 4.76
N LYS A 56 12.96 -7.23 4.90
CA LYS A 56 12.73 -8.40 5.76
C LYS A 56 13.36 -9.67 5.21
N LYS A 57 13.30 -9.89 3.89
CA LYS A 57 14.00 -10.98 3.22
C LYS A 57 15.51 -10.89 3.44
N ARG A 58 16.11 -9.70 3.31
CA ARG A 58 17.54 -9.50 3.59
C ARG A 58 17.89 -9.84 5.04
N ALA A 59 17.01 -9.55 5.99
CA ALA A 59 17.25 -9.81 7.41
C ALA A 59 16.99 -11.26 7.84
N HIS A 60 16.07 -11.98 7.19
CA HIS A 60 15.58 -13.28 7.66
C HIS A 60 15.67 -14.41 6.61
N GLY A 61 16.18 -14.13 5.41
CA GLY A 61 16.10 -15.03 4.28
C GLY A 61 14.65 -15.31 3.87
N GLY A 62 14.44 -16.40 3.14
CA GLY A 62 13.12 -16.85 2.68
C GLY A 62 12.90 -16.64 1.19
N ILE A 63 11.69 -16.96 0.70
CA ILE A 63 11.28 -16.85 -0.71
C ILE A 63 10.35 -15.63 -0.88
N TYR A 64 10.55 -14.87 -1.95
CA TYR A 64 9.69 -13.73 -2.32
C TYR A 64 8.98 -14.04 -3.63
N MET A 65 7.68 -13.79 -3.69
CA MET A 65 6.83 -13.95 -4.88
C MET A 65 5.97 -12.70 -5.05
N ASP A 66 5.82 -12.26 -6.30
CA ASP A 66 5.07 -11.05 -6.67
C ASP A 66 3.90 -11.41 -7.57
N PHE A 67 2.67 -11.28 -7.08
CA PHE A 67 1.48 -11.67 -7.85
C PHE A 67 1.02 -10.60 -8.87
N GLU A 68 1.71 -9.46 -8.99
CA GLU A 68 1.57 -8.59 -10.17
C GLU A 68 2.50 -9.00 -11.32
N SER A 69 3.52 -9.83 -11.06
CA SER A 69 4.50 -10.21 -12.08
C SER A 69 3.94 -11.24 -13.07
N ALA A 70 4.43 -11.19 -14.31
CA ALA A 70 3.94 -12.04 -15.39
C ALA A 70 4.15 -13.54 -15.09
N GLU A 71 5.23 -13.86 -14.38
CA GLU A 71 5.63 -15.21 -13.96
C GLU A 71 4.57 -15.89 -13.07
N PHE A 72 3.81 -15.11 -12.28
CA PHE A 72 2.77 -15.61 -11.37
C PHE A 72 1.35 -15.28 -11.83
N SER A 73 1.18 -14.59 -12.96
CA SER A 73 -0.13 -14.08 -13.45
C SER A 73 -1.25 -15.12 -13.57
N LYS A 74 -0.91 -16.39 -13.78
CA LYS A 74 -1.85 -17.53 -13.88
C LYS A 74 -1.68 -18.57 -12.77
N ALA A 75 -0.87 -18.28 -11.76
CA ALA A 75 -0.59 -19.24 -10.71
C ALA A 75 -1.85 -19.53 -9.88
N GLU A 76 -2.06 -20.80 -9.57
CA GLU A 76 -3.04 -21.24 -8.58
C GLU A 76 -2.36 -21.61 -7.25
N ILE A 77 -3.16 -21.85 -6.20
CA ILE A 77 -2.66 -22.21 -4.86
C ILE A 77 -1.67 -23.38 -4.91
N GLU A 78 -1.97 -24.39 -5.73
CA GLU A 78 -1.17 -25.60 -5.87
C GLU A 78 0.17 -25.34 -6.57
N ASP A 79 0.18 -24.39 -7.52
CA ASP A 79 1.40 -23.95 -8.18
C ASP A 79 2.34 -23.28 -7.19
N VAL A 80 1.82 -22.45 -6.28
CA VAL A 80 2.65 -21.79 -5.25
C VAL A 80 3.37 -22.81 -4.37
N ILE A 81 2.70 -23.91 -3.99
CA ILE A 81 3.32 -24.98 -3.19
C ILE A 81 4.44 -25.68 -3.99
N LYS A 82 4.21 -25.95 -5.29
CA LYS A 82 5.23 -26.54 -6.18
C LYS A 82 6.41 -25.59 -6.38
N ILE A 83 6.16 -24.30 -6.52
CA ILE A 83 7.16 -23.26 -6.68
C ILE A 83 8.07 -23.16 -5.45
N ILE A 84 7.51 -23.26 -4.24
CA ILE A 84 8.33 -23.33 -3.01
C ILE A 84 9.26 -24.53 -3.06
N SER A 85 8.74 -25.71 -3.41
CA SER A 85 9.54 -26.94 -3.52
C SER A 85 10.62 -26.84 -4.62
N LEU A 86 10.30 -26.19 -5.75
CA LEU A 86 11.24 -25.92 -6.83
C LEU A 86 12.38 -25.02 -6.36
N TYR A 87 12.07 -23.94 -5.64
CA TYR A 87 13.04 -23.02 -5.07
C TYR A 87 13.98 -23.70 -4.08
N GLU A 88 13.44 -24.53 -3.18
CA GLU A 88 14.24 -25.27 -2.20
C GLU A 88 15.24 -26.22 -2.86
N ARG A 89 14.81 -26.90 -3.94
CA ARG A 89 15.69 -27.78 -4.73
C ARG A 89 16.76 -27.01 -5.48
N TYR A 90 16.39 -25.93 -6.17
CA TYR A 90 17.31 -25.19 -7.03
C TYR A 90 18.40 -24.44 -6.24
N PHE A 91 18.05 -23.85 -5.11
CA PHE A 91 18.98 -23.11 -4.26
C PHE A 91 19.55 -23.93 -3.10
N GLU A 92 19.20 -25.23 -3.02
CA GLU A 92 19.63 -26.15 -1.96
C GLU A 92 19.45 -25.58 -0.54
N ARG A 93 18.36 -24.84 -0.32
CA ARG A 93 18.07 -24.16 0.96
C ARG A 93 16.62 -24.36 1.37
N LYS A 94 16.41 -24.71 2.64
CA LYS A 94 15.06 -24.80 3.20
C LYS A 94 14.46 -23.40 3.38
N VAL A 95 13.20 -23.26 3.01
CA VAL A 95 12.43 -22.02 3.17
C VAL A 95 11.74 -22.07 4.53
N SER A 96 11.92 -21.02 5.34
CA SER A 96 11.20 -20.85 6.61
C SER A 96 10.29 -19.62 6.62
N VAL A 97 10.56 -18.65 5.74
CA VAL A 97 9.79 -17.41 5.61
C VAL A 97 9.38 -17.23 4.15
N ILE A 98 8.12 -16.85 3.93
CA ILE A 98 7.55 -16.60 2.61
C ILE A 98 7.02 -15.17 2.59
N TYR A 99 7.41 -14.41 1.56
CA TYR A 99 6.92 -13.07 1.27
C TYR A 99 6.05 -13.11 0.02
N LEU A 100 4.80 -12.69 0.15
CA LEU A 100 3.80 -12.69 -0.92
C LEU A 100 3.37 -11.24 -1.19
N ASP A 101 3.86 -10.65 -2.28
CA ASP A 101 3.51 -9.27 -2.64
C ASP A 101 2.25 -9.20 -3.51
N GLU A 102 1.48 -8.11 -3.32
CA GLU A 102 0.18 -7.85 -3.93
C GLU A 102 -0.73 -9.10 -3.97
N ILE A 103 -0.82 -9.79 -2.82
CA ILE A 103 -1.48 -11.09 -2.65
C ILE A 103 -2.95 -11.11 -3.09
N GLN A 104 -3.62 -9.96 -3.10
CA GLN A 104 -5.01 -9.84 -3.54
C GLN A 104 -5.21 -10.18 -5.03
N ASN A 105 -4.13 -10.22 -5.83
CA ASN A 105 -4.20 -10.63 -7.23
C ASN A 105 -4.30 -12.16 -7.38
N LEU A 106 -3.92 -12.92 -6.34
CA LEU A 106 -4.12 -14.36 -6.30
C LEU A 106 -5.54 -14.70 -5.81
N LYS A 107 -6.29 -15.45 -6.60
CA LYS A 107 -7.63 -15.92 -6.20
C LYS A 107 -7.54 -16.88 -5.03
N ASN A 108 -8.47 -16.75 -4.06
CA ASN A 108 -8.57 -17.61 -2.87
C ASN A 108 -7.28 -17.67 -2.03
N TRP A 109 -6.48 -16.60 -2.04
CA TRP A 109 -5.19 -16.53 -1.36
C TRP A 109 -5.27 -16.79 0.16
N GLU A 110 -6.43 -16.56 0.79
CA GLU A 110 -6.65 -16.80 2.22
C GLU A 110 -6.57 -18.29 2.55
N ARG A 111 -6.95 -19.16 1.60
CA ARG A 111 -6.75 -20.61 1.72
C ARG A 111 -5.27 -20.95 1.63
N LEU A 112 -4.53 -20.38 0.68
CA LEU A 112 -3.08 -20.56 0.57
C LEU A 112 -2.38 -20.16 1.86
N ALA A 113 -2.64 -18.94 2.37
CA ALA A 113 -2.00 -18.45 3.59
C ALA A 113 -2.24 -19.39 4.78
N ARG A 114 -3.47 -19.88 4.97
CA ARG A 114 -3.76 -20.87 6.03
C ARG A 114 -3.01 -22.18 5.84
N THR A 115 -2.94 -22.69 4.62
CA THR A 115 -2.19 -23.92 4.31
C THR A 115 -0.72 -23.76 4.64
N LEU A 116 -0.09 -22.66 4.19
CA LEU A 116 1.33 -22.39 4.44
C LEU A 116 1.62 -22.22 5.94
N LEU A 117 0.74 -21.52 6.68
CA LEU A 117 0.88 -21.44 8.15
C LEU A 117 0.79 -22.82 8.81
N ASN A 118 -0.13 -23.68 8.36
CA ASN A 118 -0.26 -25.04 8.91
C ASN A 118 0.95 -25.93 8.59
N TYR A 119 1.67 -25.64 7.50
CA TYR A 119 2.94 -26.30 7.17
C TYR A 119 4.14 -25.74 7.96
N GLY A 120 3.91 -24.74 8.83
CA GLY A 120 4.95 -24.17 9.68
C GLY A 120 5.71 -22.99 9.06
N TYR A 121 5.31 -22.51 7.88
CA TYR A 121 5.93 -21.33 7.28
C TYR A 121 5.53 -20.05 8.02
N LYS A 122 6.47 -19.12 8.13
CA LYS A 122 6.20 -17.75 8.60
C LYS A 122 5.87 -16.89 7.39
N LEU A 123 4.78 -16.12 7.47
CA LEU A 123 4.29 -15.39 6.30
C LEU A 123 4.38 -13.89 6.48
N TYR A 124 4.83 -13.23 5.42
CA TYR A 124 4.59 -11.83 5.15
C TYR A 124 3.73 -11.72 3.91
N ILE A 125 2.66 -10.94 3.99
CA ILE A 125 1.84 -10.61 2.83
C ILE A 125 1.76 -9.10 2.69
N SER A 126 1.66 -8.59 1.47
CA SER A 126 1.35 -7.18 1.23
C SER A 126 0.24 -7.01 0.22
N GLY A 127 -0.35 -5.81 0.24
CA GLY A 127 -1.24 -5.37 -0.82
C GLY A 127 -1.68 -3.92 -0.69
N SER A 128 -2.19 -3.40 -1.79
CA SER A 128 -2.54 -2.00 -1.98
C SER A 128 -4.02 -1.66 -1.76
N SER A 129 -4.79 -2.57 -1.14
CA SER A 129 -6.22 -2.37 -0.93
C SER A 129 -6.58 -2.35 0.57
N SER A 130 -7.47 -1.43 0.93
CA SER A 130 -8.12 -1.41 2.25
C SER A 130 -8.82 -2.75 2.55
N LYS A 131 -9.22 -3.51 1.52
CA LYS A 131 -9.91 -4.78 1.71
C LYS A 131 -9.10 -5.71 2.59
N LEU A 132 -7.77 -5.72 2.46
CA LEU A 132 -6.84 -6.45 3.31
C LEU A 132 -6.93 -6.07 4.82
N LEU A 133 -7.43 -4.87 5.14
CA LEU A 133 -7.70 -4.40 6.52
C LEU A 133 -9.05 -4.89 7.06
N SER A 134 -9.90 -5.46 6.20
CA SER A 134 -11.27 -5.82 6.58
C SER A 134 -11.29 -6.88 7.70
N LYS A 135 -12.29 -6.78 8.57
CA LYS A 135 -12.58 -7.81 9.57
C LYS A 135 -12.84 -9.16 8.92
N GLU A 136 -13.33 -9.19 7.68
CA GLU A 136 -13.56 -10.41 6.91
C GLU A 136 -12.27 -11.19 6.70
N ILE A 137 -11.18 -10.53 6.29
CA ILE A 137 -9.89 -11.20 6.09
C ILE A 137 -9.26 -11.65 7.41
N ALA A 138 -9.37 -10.83 8.46
CA ALA A 138 -8.96 -11.27 9.79
C ALA A 138 -9.72 -12.54 10.24
N THR A 139 -11.02 -12.63 9.91
CA THR A 139 -11.87 -13.79 10.19
C THR A 139 -11.49 -14.98 9.31
N GLN A 140 -11.24 -14.78 8.01
CA GLN A 140 -10.82 -15.82 7.06
C GLN A 140 -9.48 -16.43 7.47
N LEU A 141 -8.55 -15.62 7.98
CA LEU A 141 -7.28 -16.07 8.56
C LEU A 141 -7.41 -16.57 10.00
N ARG A 142 -8.63 -16.65 10.56
CA ARG A 142 -8.96 -17.13 11.91
C ARG A 142 -8.18 -16.42 13.01
N GLY A 143 -8.01 -15.11 12.89
CA GLY A 143 -7.26 -14.29 13.85
C GLY A 143 -5.74 -14.50 13.83
N ARG A 144 -5.21 -15.31 12.90
CA ARG A 144 -3.75 -15.55 12.72
C ARG A 144 -3.08 -14.51 11.83
N SER A 145 -3.56 -13.27 11.88
CA SER A 145 -3.03 -12.16 11.07
C SER A 145 -2.72 -10.97 11.99
N LEU A 146 -1.53 -10.41 11.83
CA LEU A 146 -1.14 -9.13 12.41
C LEU A 146 -0.95 -8.13 11.29
N THR A 147 -1.86 -7.17 11.23
CA THR A 147 -1.90 -6.20 10.15
C THR A 147 -1.22 -4.91 10.57
N TYR A 148 -0.30 -4.43 9.72
CA TYR A 148 0.43 -3.19 9.88
C TYR A 148 0.18 -2.30 8.68
N PHE A 149 0.02 -1.01 8.95
CA PHE A 149 -0.19 -0.01 7.92
C PHE A 149 1.14 0.68 7.58
N LEU A 150 1.50 0.69 6.30
CA LEU A 150 2.72 1.31 5.78
C LEU A 150 2.36 2.44 4.83
N LEU A 151 2.47 3.66 5.34
CA LEU A 151 2.35 4.89 4.56
C LEU A 151 3.67 5.19 3.83
N PRO A 152 3.68 6.18 2.91
CA PRO A 152 4.91 6.79 2.44
C PRO A 152 5.82 7.25 3.58
N PHE A 153 7.06 7.67 3.26
CA PHE A 153 8.03 7.99 4.30
C PHE A 153 7.48 9.03 5.27
N SER A 154 7.61 8.72 6.57
CA SER A 154 7.49 9.76 7.59
C SER A 154 8.58 10.82 7.36
N PHE A 155 8.43 12.02 7.92
CA PHE A 155 9.50 13.01 7.82
C PHE A 155 10.84 12.51 8.40
N ARG A 156 10.79 11.60 9.39
CA ARG A 156 11.97 10.92 9.92
C ARG A 156 12.63 9.99 8.89
N GLU A 157 11.84 9.15 8.23
CA GLU A 157 12.32 8.27 7.16
C GLU A 157 12.81 9.08 5.95
N PHE A 158 12.17 10.21 5.63
CA PHE A 158 12.61 11.16 4.62
C PHE A 158 14.00 11.71 4.92
N LEU A 159 14.24 12.18 6.16
CA LEU A 159 15.56 12.65 6.57
C LEU A 159 16.63 11.56 6.45
N ALA A 160 16.30 10.33 6.84
CA ALA A 160 17.19 9.19 6.69
C ALA A 160 17.49 8.89 5.21
N ALA A 161 16.48 8.95 4.32
CA ALA A 161 16.65 8.79 2.88
C ALA A 161 17.56 9.87 2.27
N LYS A 162 17.49 11.11 2.77
CA LYS A 162 18.38 12.22 2.41
C LYS A 162 19.77 12.14 3.08
N GLY A 163 20.06 11.09 3.85
CA GLY A 163 21.33 10.89 4.54
C GLY A 163 21.54 11.80 5.76
N PHE A 164 20.47 12.41 6.29
CA PHE A 164 20.51 13.25 7.47
C PHE A 164 20.34 12.40 8.74
N LYS A 165 21.33 12.44 9.65
CA LYS A 165 21.29 11.70 10.91
C LYS A 165 20.51 12.46 11.97
N ILE A 166 19.49 11.82 12.54
CA ILE A 166 18.71 12.35 13.66
C ILE A 166 19.53 12.27 14.95
N LYS A 167 19.57 13.37 15.69
CA LYS A 167 20.34 13.54 16.94
C LYS A 167 19.48 14.22 18.00
N LYS A 168 19.95 14.20 19.26
CA LYS A 168 19.28 14.91 20.37
C LYS A 168 19.46 16.44 20.31
N LEU A 169 20.63 16.89 19.85
CA LEU A 169 21.00 18.30 19.74
C LEU A 169 21.45 18.57 18.31
N TYR A 170 21.06 19.74 17.79
CA TYR A 170 21.38 20.19 16.44
C TYR A 170 22.09 21.52 16.49
N THR A 171 23.06 21.73 15.60
CA THR A 171 23.63 23.06 15.36
C THR A 171 22.63 23.96 14.62
N LEU A 172 22.87 25.27 14.63
CA LEU A 172 22.05 26.21 13.84
C LEU A 172 22.04 25.87 12.34
N SER A 173 23.17 25.43 11.79
CA SER A 173 23.28 25.01 10.39
C SER A 173 22.46 23.74 10.10
N GLU A 174 22.45 22.77 11.03
CA GLU A 174 21.60 21.58 10.93
C GLU A 174 20.11 21.94 11.01
N ILE A 175 19.72 22.89 11.88
CA ILE A 175 18.32 23.37 11.98
C ILE A 175 17.87 24.02 10.66
N ILE A 176 18.70 24.87 10.05
CA ILE A 176 18.40 25.49 8.75
C ILE A 176 18.21 24.40 7.67
N LYS A 177 19.07 23.37 7.68
CA LYS A 177 18.98 22.24 6.76
C LYS A 177 17.72 21.42 6.98
N ILE A 178 17.34 21.13 8.23
CA ILE A 178 16.07 20.45 8.57
C ILE A 178 14.88 21.26 8.08
N LYS A 179 14.86 22.59 8.27
CA LYS A 179 13.78 23.46 7.77
C LYS A 179 13.67 23.41 6.24
N LYS A 180 14.80 23.39 5.52
CA LYS A 180 14.81 23.20 4.06
C LYS A 180 14.21 21.85 3.67
N TYR A 181 14.59 20.78 4.36
CA TYR A 181 14.02 19.45 4.14
C TYR A 181 12.54 19.34 4.49
N LEU A 182 12.10 20.03 5.55
CA LEU A 182 10.69 20.07 5.92
C LEU A 182 9.88 20.76 4.83
N LYS A 183 10.37 21.88 4.29
CA LYS A 183 9.72 22.53 3.14
C LYS A 183 9.62 21.57 1.95
N ASP A 184 10.71 20.90 1.60
CA ASP A 184 10.74 19.92 0.51
C ASP A 184 9.74 18.75 0.73
N TYR A 185 9.60 18.29 1.97
CA TYR A 185 8.63 17.26 2.35
C TYR A 185 7.19 17.77 2.31
N LEU A 186 6.95 19.03 2.69
CA LEU A 186 5.61 19.63 2.62
C LEU A 186 5.17 19.92 1.19
N ASP A 187 6.10 20.26 0.30
CA ASP A 187 5.82 20.58 -1.10
C ASP A 187 5.66 19.32 -1.97
N PHE A 188 6.41 18.24 -1.70
CA PHE A 188 6.46 17.05 -2.55
C PHE A 188 6.14 15.73 -1.85
N GLY A 189 5.95 15.74 -0.53
CA GLY A 189 5.54 14.56 0.21
C GLY A 189 6.65 13.54 0.51
N GLY A 190 6.21 12.34 0.89
CA GLY A 190 7.04 11.26 1.43
C GLY A 190 7.16 10.04 0.54
N PHE A 191 6.57 10.02 -0.67
CA PHE A 191 6.69 8.86 -1.56
C PHE A 191 8.15 8.51 -1.84
N PRO A 192 8.60 7.26 -1.59
CA PRO A 192 10.01 6.88 -1.72
C PRO A 192 10.66 7.28 -3.04
N GLU A 193 10.00 7.07 -4.18
CA GLU A 193 10.54 7.44 -5.49
C GLU A 193 10.66 8.96 -5.66
N VAL A 194 9.67 9.72 -5.21
CA VAL A 194 9.68 11.19 -5.23
C VAL A 194 10.78 11.76 -4.34
N VAL A 195 11.05 11.11 -3.21
CA VAL A 195 12.12 11.52 -2.28
C VAL A 195 13.51 11.23 -2.88
N LEU A 196 13.64 10.17 -3.68
CA LEU A 196 14.92 9.70 -4.20
C LEU A 196 15.28 10.23 -5.61
N LYS A 197 14.31 10.70 -6.40
CA LYS A 197 14.51 11.23 -7.76
C LYS A 197 14.33 12.76 -7.83
N GLU A 198 14.78 13.35 -8.93
CA GLU A 198 14.70 14.80 -9.16
C GLU A 198 13.36 15.24 -9.81
N GLU A 199 12.75 14.41 -10.65
CA GLU A 199 11.56 14.71 -11.46
C GLU A 199 10.24 14.63 -10.67
N LYS A 200 10.21 15.23 -9.47
CA LYS A 200 9.17 15.04 -8.47
C LYS A 200 7.75 15.32 -8.96
N GLU A 201 7.54 16.47 -9.60
CA GLU A 201 6.21 16.88 -10.08
C GLU A 201 5.65 15.93 -11.13
N LYS A 202 6.50 15.47 -12.06
CA LYS A 202 6.10 14.53 -13.10
C LYS A 202 5.70 13.19 -12.49
N ILE A 203 6.49 12.70 -11.54
CA ILE A 203 6.22 11.48 -10.79
C ILE A 203 4.88 11.62 -10.05
N LEU A 204 4.67 12.69 -9.28
CA LEU A 204 3.42 12.91 -8.53
C LEU A 204 2.18 12.97 -9.43
N LYS A 205 2.27 13.61 -10.60
CA LYS A 205 1.19 13.62 -11.59
C LYS A 205 0.84 12.21 -12.07
N GLU A 206 1.85 11.40 -12.39
CA GLU A 206 1.64 10.00 -12.77
C GLU A 206 1.05 9.17 -11.61
N TYR A 207 1.46 9.47 -10.38
CA TYR A 207 0.92 8.82 -9.18
C TYR A 207 -0.57 9.11 -9.03
N LEU A 208 -0.99 10.37 -9.17
CA LEU A 208 -2.40 10.79 -9.14
C LEU A 208 -3.23 10.15 -10.25
N GLU A 209 -2.70 10.09 -11.48
CA GLU A 209 -3.41 9.47 -12.60
C GLU A 209 -3.60 7.97 -12.38
N LEU A 210 -2.56 7.23 -11.99
CA LEU A 210 -2.69 5.79 -11.71
C LEU A 210 -3.62 5.53 -10.52
N ALA A 211 -3.50 6.32 -9.47
CA ALA A 211 -4.41 6.30 -8.32
C ALA A 211 -5.89 6.42 -8.77
N PHE A 212 -6.19 7.41 -9.60
CA PHE A 212 -7.54 7.66 -10.09
C PHE A 212 -8.01 6.55 -11.04
N TYR A 213 -7.25 6.25 -12.09
CA TYR A 213 -7.71 5.32 -13.13
C TYR A 213 -7.65 3.86 -12.69
N LYS A 214 -6.54 3.41 -12.09
CA LYS A 214 -6.36 2.00 -11.71
C LYS A 214 -7.04 1.66 -10.39
N ASP A 215 -6.75 2.43 -9.34
CA ASP A 215 -7.17 2.06 -7.99
C ASP A 215 -8.60 2.48 -7.66
N PHE A 216 -9.12 3.49 -8.35
CA PHE A 216 -10.51 3.91 -8.17
C PHE A 216 -11.42 3.49 -9.33
N VAL A 217 -11.17 3.97 -10.55
CA VAL A 217 -12.09 3.76 -11.68
C VAL A 217 -12.18 2.29 -12.12
N GLU A 218 -11.06 1.68 -12.51
CA GLU A 218 -11.00 0.32 -13.04
C GLU A 218 -11.38 -0.70 -11.96
N ARG A 219 -10.77 -0.58 -10.78
CA ARG A 219 -11.01 -1.48 -9.63
C ARG A 219 -12.48 -1.55 -9.23
N HIS A 220 -13.18 -0.42 -9.21
CA HIS A 220 -14.56 -0.35 -8.73
C HIS A 220 -15.60 -0.20 -9.83
N LYS A 221 -15.19 -0.37 -11.11
CA LYS A 221 -16.05 -0.26 -12.30
C LYS A 221 -16.93 0.98 -12.22
N ILE A 222 -16.30 2.13 -12.04
CA ILE A 222 -16.98 3.41 -11.88
C ILE A 222 -17.78 3.74 -13.15
N GLU A 223 -19.06 4.04 -12.97
CA GLU A 223 -20.01 4.29 -14.07
C GLU A 223 -19.84 5.68 -14.69
N SER A 224 -19.75 6.73 -13.86
CA SER A 224 -19.60 8.11 -14.30
C SER A 224 -18.21 8.63 -13.95
N MET A 225 -17.33 8.63 -14.95
CA MET A 225 -15.96 9.10 -14.79
C MET A 225 -15.89 10.61 -14.47
N GLU A 226 -16.79 11.41 -15.03
CA GLU A 226 -16.85 12.86 -14.78
C GLU A 226 -17.16 13.17 -13.31
N VAL A 227 -18.19 12.52 -12.76
CA VAL A 227 -18.56 12.66 -11.34
C VAL A 227 -17.42 12.17 -10.44
N ALA A 228 -16.81 11.04 -10.79
CA ALA A 228 -15.67 10.50 -10.06
C ALA A 228 -14.48 11.47 -10.04
N LYS A 229 -14.16 12.09 -11.17
CA LYS A 229 -13.06 13.05 -11.29
C LYS A 229 -13.32 14.29 -10.42
N ILE A 230 -14.53 14.85 -10.49
CA ILE A 230 -14.92 16.00 -9.65
C ILE A 230 -14.79 15.67 -8.16
N ILE A 231 -15.29 14.50 -7.73
CA ILE A 231 -15.20 14.08 -6.34
C ILE A 231 -13.73 13.93 -5.94
N PHE A 232 -12.92 13.24 -6.74
CA PHE A 232 -11.51 13.01 -6.45
C PHE A 232 -10.74 14.33 -6.27
N GLU A 233 -10.83 15.24 -7.25
CA GLU A 233 -10.18 16.56 -7.19
C GLU A 233 -10.69 17.40 -6.03
N TYR A 234 -12.00 17.35 -5.72
CA TYR A 234 -12.57 18.05 -4.58
C TYR A 234 -11.98 17.59 -3.25
N LEU A 235 -11.77 16.28 -3.07
CA LEU A 235 -11.18 15.71 -1.86
C LEU A 235 -9.71 16.10 -1.72
N LEU A 236 -8.93 16.03 -2.81
CA LEU A 236 -7.53 16.45 -2.82
C LEU A 236 -7.41 17.93 -2.46
N GLN A 237 -8.18 18.82 -3.11
CA GLN A 237 -8.13 20.26 -2.84
C GLN A 237 -8.55 20.62 -1.41
N ASN A 238 -9.44 19.83 -0.81
CA ASN A 238 -9.98 20.06 0.53
C ASN A 238 -9.42 19.10 1.58
N PHE A 239 -8.24 18.52 1.33
CA PHE A 239 -7.57 17.68 2.31
C PHE A 239 -7.38 18.44 3.64
N SER A 240 -7.47 17.73 4.77
CA SER A 240 -7.46 18.28 6.12
C SER A 240 -8.64 19.20 6.46
N LYS A 241 -9.73 19.20 5.68
CA LYS A 241 -10.99 19.92 6.01
C LYS A 241 -12.15 18.95 6.23
N GLU A 242 -13.20 19.45 6.86
CA GLU A 242 -14.48 18.74 6.89
C GLU A 242 -15.19 18.85 5.54
N ILE A 243 -15.61 17.72 5.00
CA ILE A 243 -16.40 17.65 3.77
C ILE A 243 -17.87 17.37 4.08
N SER A 244 -18.76 17.90 3.24
CA SER A 244 -20.19 17.63 3.29
C SER A 244 -20.65 17.10 1.95
N VAL A 245 -21.30 15.94 1.95
CA VAL A 245 -21.88 15.34 0.74
C VAL A 245 -22.88 16.29 0.08
N THR A 246 -23.62 17.08 0.86
CA THR A 246 -24.54 18.08 0.32
C THR A 246 -23.82 19.18 -0.45
N LYS A 247 -22.62 19.61 0.00
CA LYS A 247 -21.83 20.60 -0.74
C LYS A 247 -21.31 20.04 -2.07
N ILE A 248 -20.81 18.79 -2.04
CA ILE A 248 -20.35 18.08 -3.24
C ILE A 248 -21.51 17.89 -4.23
N GLN A 249 -22.68 17.47 -3.74
CA GLN A 249 -23.89 17.30 -4.53
C GLN A 249 -24.30 18.62 -5.20
N ASN A 250 -24.40 19.71 -4.44
CA ASN A 250 -24.79 21.02 -4.99
C ASN A 250 -23.80 21.52 -6.04
N PHE A 251 -22.50 21.20 -5.90
CA PHE A 251 -21.49 21.54 -6.90
C PHE A 251 -21.70 20.73 -8.18
N ILE A 252 -21.83 19.40 -8.07
CA ILE A 252 -22.06 18.52 -9.22
C ILE A 252 -23.37 18.86 -9.94
N GLU A 253 -24.46 19.12 -9.22
CA GLU A 253 -25.74 19.51 -9.81
C GLU A 253 -25.63 20.82 -10.59
N LYS A 254 -24.86 21.80 -10.09
CA LYS A 254 -24.64 23.07 -10.80
C LYS A 254 -23.76 22.91 -12.04
N THR A 255 -22.75 22.04 -11.98
CA THR A 255 -21.77 21.88 -13.07
C THR A 255 -22.27 20.92 -14.16
N LEU A 256 -22.96 19.84 -13.80
CA LEU A 256 -23.36 18.76 -14.72
C LEU A 256 -24.89 18.63 -14.87
N GLY A 257 -25.71 19.23 -14.00
CA GLY A 257 -27.16 19.10 -14.05
C GLY A 257 -27.71 17.73 -13.58
N ILE A 258 -26.88 16.91 -12.93
CA ILE A 258 -27.23 15.53 -12.55
C ILE A 258 -27.40 15.39 -11.04
N LYS A 259 -28.51 14.78 -10.59
CA LYS A 259 -28.73 14.40 -9.19
C LYS A 259 -28.05 13.05 -8.88
N THR A 260 -27.02 13.07 -8.04
CA THR A 260 -26.11 11.92 -7.86
C THR A 260 -25.84 11.57 -6.38
N ARG A 261 -26.77 11.83 -5.47
CA ARG A 261 -26.51 11.67 -4.02
C ARG A 261 -26.05 10.27 -3.62
N SER A 262 -26.74 9.22 -4.07
CA SER A 262 -26.35 7.83 -3.79
C SER A 262 -25.00 7.47 -4.43
N THR A 263 -24.75 7.95 -5.65
CA THR A 263 -23.49 7.79 -6.37
C THR A 263 -22.32 8.43 -5.63
N ILE A 264 -22.51 9.62 -5.05
CA ILE A 264 -21.46 10.30 -4.27
C ILE A 264 -21.07 9.46 -3.05
N TYR A 265 -22.04 8.97 -2.26
CA TYR A 265 -21.72 8.10 -1.12
C TYR A 265 -20.95 6.85 -1.55
N ASN A 266 -21.43 6.16 -2.59
CA ASN A 266 -20.78 4.99 -3.14
C ASN A 266 -19.34 5.28 -3.60
N TYR A 267 -19.12 6.43 -4.24
CA TYR A 267 -17.80 6.81 -4.76
C TYR A 267 -16.84 7.21 -3.64
N LEU A 268 -17.32 7.89 -2.59
CA LEU A 268 -16.52 8.20 -1.42
C LEU A 268 -16.06 6.92 -0.70
N ASP A 269 -16.97 5.95 -0.49
CA ASP A 269 -16.62 4.67 0.14
C ASP A 269 -15.59 3.90 -0.71
N LYS A 270 -15.78 3.84 -2.04
CA LYS A 270 -14.83 3.23 -2.98
C LYS A 270 -13.48 3.95 -3.06
N LEU A 271 -13.43 5.26 -2.86
CA LEU A 271 -12.18 6.02 -2.80
C LEU A 271 -11.38 5.71 -1.54
N GLU A 272 -12.05 5.54 -0.40
CA GLU A 272 -11.39 5.11 0.84
C GLU A 272 -10.74 3.72 0.67
N ASP A 273 -11.30 2.86 -0.19
CA ASP A 273 -10.74 1.54 -0.49
C ASP A 273 -9.38 1.54 -1.18
N SER A 274 -9.05 2.64 -1.86
CA SER A 274 -7.75 2.84 -2.52
C SER A 274 -6.62 3.16 -1.54
N LEU A 275 -6.94 3.48 -0.28
CA LEU A 275 -6.00 3.99 0.74
C LEU A 275 -5.29 5.30 0.35
N LEU A 276 -5.79 6.01 -0.65
CA LEU A 276 -5.34 7.35 -1.00
C LEU A 276 -6.00 8.41 -0.13
N VAL A 277 -7.28 8.19 0.19
CA VAL A 277 -8.10 9.09 0.97
C VAL A 277 -8.59 8.36 2.22
N PHE A 278 -8.63 9.07 3.34
CA PHE A 278 -9.12 8.57 4.62
C PHE A 278 -10.17 9.52 5.18
N PHE A 279 -11.26 8.96 5.69
CA PHE A 279 -12.27 9.75 6.38
C PHE A 279 -12.20 9.54 7.88
N ILE A 280 -11.98 10.63 8.59
CA ILE A 280 -12.04 10.66 10.05
C ILE A 280 -13.47 11.01 10.46
N GLU A 281 -14.11 10.08 11.16
CA GLU A 281 -15.40 10.30 11.81
C GLU A 281 -15.25 11.32 12.94
N ARG A 282 -16.22 12.23 13.06
CA ARG A 282 -16.29 13.11 14.23
C ARG A 282 -16.42 12.30 15.51
N PHE A 283 -15.85 12.79 16.60
CA PHE A 283 -16.09 12.19 17.91
C PHE A 283 -17.55 12.44 18.30
N GLU A 284 -18.33 11.36 18.42
CA GLU A 284 -19.71 11.43 18.88
C GLU A 284 -20.12 10.08 19.51
N LYS A 285 -20.94 10.11 20.56
CA LYS A 285 -21.36 8.87 21.25
C LYS A 285 -22.29 8.02 20.38
N SER A 286 -23.19 8.69 19.65
CA SER A 286 -24.15 8.01 18.78
C SER A 286 -23.45 7.49 17.51
N ILE A 287 -23.54 6.18 17.29
CA ILE A 287 -23.04 5.52 16.06
C ILE A 287 -23.67 6.15 14.82
N TYR A 288 -25.00 6.35 14.84
CA TYR A 288 -25.72 6.97 13.73
C TYR A 288 -25.15 8.34 13.38
N ARG A 289 -24.93 9.19 14.38
CA ARG A 289 -24.37 10.54 14.16
C ARG A 289 -22.91 10.53 13.72
N ARG A 290 -22.10 9.54 14.12
CA ARG A 290 -20.71 9.37 13.65
C ARG A 290 -20.62 8.97 12.19
N LYS A 291 -21.53 8.10 11.73
CA LYS A 291 -21.52 7.57 10.36
C LYS A 291 -21.90 8.60 9.30
N PHE A 292 -22.73 9.59 9.65
CA PHE A 292 -23.11 10.67 8.75
C PHE A 292 -22.01 11.72 8.57
N PHE A 293 -21.97 12.32 7.37
CA PHE A 293 -21.20 13.53 7.11
C PHE A 293 -21.74 14.72 7.93
N PRO A 294 -20.87 15.67 8.33
CA PRO A 294 -19.50 15.87 7.85
C PRO A 294 -18.46 14.91 8.43
N LYS A 295 -17.45 14.60 7.62
CA LYS A 295 -16.24 13.86 8.01
C LYS A 295 -15.02 14.67 7.60
N LYS A 296 -13.93 14.56 8.36
CA LYS A 296 -12.67 15.20 8.00
C LYS A 296 -11.92 14.30 7.03
N VAL A 297 -11.49 14.86 5.89
CA VAL A 297 -10.75 14.09 4.88
C VAL A 297 -9.25 14.26 5.05
N TYR A 298 -8.50 13.18 4.92
CA TYR A 298 -7.05 13.18 4.83
C TYR A 298 -6.59 12.39 3.61
N ILE A 299 -5.40 12.71 3.13
CA ILE A 299 -4.75 11.99 2.04
C ILE A 299 -3.54 11.23 2.59
N CYS A 300 -3.14 10.17 1.90
CA CYS A 300 -2.03 9.32 2.35
C CYS A 300 -0.67 10.00 2.33
N ASP A 301 -0.55 11.05 1.52
CA ASP A 301 0.66 11.82 1.33
C ASP A 301 0.30 13.21 0.82
N ILE A 302 1.01 14.22 1.31
CA ILE A 302 0.75 15.64 1.01
C ILE A 302 1.30 16.09 -0.34
N GLY A 303 2.10 15.26 -1.01
CA GLY A 303 2.53 15.53 -2.39
C GLY A 303 1.45 15.32 -3.45
N LEU A 304 0.31 14.72 -3.09
CA LEU A 304 -0.85 14.47 -3.98
C LEU A 304 -1.79 15.68 -4.02
#